data_AF-W2T727-F1
#
_entry.id   AF-W2T727-F1
#
_cell.length_a   1.000
_cell.length_b   1.000
_cell.length_c   1.000
_cell.angle_alpha   90.00
_cell.angle_beta   90.00
_cell.angle_gamma   90.00
#
_symmetry.space_group_name_H-M   'P 1'
#
loop_
_entity.id
_entity.type
_entity.pdbx_description
1 polymer ?
#
loop_
_entity_poly.entity_id
_entity_poly.type
_entity_poly.pdbx_seq_one_letter_code
_entity_poly.pdbx_strand_id
1 'polypeptide(L)'
;MLRTTSVLQGGIPRNERSTYNTTLISYTTKLLDTILLNQDKKFRPTNPDSSPLNVEIDISVRSMGPISEQDMEFSLDCYFRQKWLDRRLAFTPINPEKPVMPLASKMLKDIWCVGKKKDAPAAAGGAAGEKKDAAAPAAPAEGEKKEE
;
A
#
# COMPACT_ATOMS: atom_id res chain seq x y z
N MET A 1 44.55 2.21 61.49
CA MET A 1 44.58 2.89 60.18
C MET A 1 43.86 2.00 59.17
N LEU A 2 42.63 2.34 58.79
CA LEU A 2 41.90 1.64 57.72
C LEU A 2 41.57 2.69 56.66
N ARG A 3 42.22 2.62 55.51
CA ARG A 3 41.94 3.49 54.37
C ARG A 3 40.87 2.81 53.53
N THR A 4 39.64 3.30 53.63
CA THR A 4 38.53 2.92 52.77
C THR A 4 38.73 3.60 51.42
N THR A 5 39.00 2.84 50.36
CA THR A 5 38.98 3.35 48.98
C THR A 5 37.60 3.14 48.39
N SER A 6 36.83 4.22 48.24
CA SER A 6 35.59 4.24 47.47
C SER A 6 35.90 4.22 45.98
N VAL A 7 35.44 3.18 45.29
CA VAL A 7 35.43 3.10 43.83
C VAL A 7 34.34 4.04 43.31
N LEU A 8 34.74 5.07 42.55
CA LEU A 8 33.82 5.94 41.82
C LEU A 8 33.23 5.16 40.65
N GLN A 9 31.98 4.74 40.78
CA GLN A 9 31.15 4.25 39.68
C GLN A 9 30.92 5.41 38.70
N GLY A 10 31.70 5.46 37.62
CA GLY A 10 31.50 6.40 36.52
C GLY A 10 30.18 6.10 35.80
N GLY A 11 29.16 6.93 36.04
CA GLY A 11 27.96 6.96 35.23
C GLY A 11 28.23 7.64 33.90
N ILE A 12 27.96 6.95 32.79
CA ILE A 12 28.03 7.52 31.43
C ILE A 12 27.03 8.69 31.34
N PRO A 13 27.45 9.90 30.92
CA PRO A 13 26.57 11.06 30.86
C PRO A 13 25.47 10.86 29.80
N ARG A 14 24.21 11.03 30.23
CA ARG A 14 22.98 10.91 29.42
C ARG A 14 22.96 11.82 28.17
N ASN A 15 23.82 12.85 28.11
CA ASN A 15 23.83 13.88 27.08
C ASN A 15 24.38 13.41 25.72
N GLU A 16 25.45 12.61 25.71
CA GLU A 16 26.00 12.04 24.47
C GLU A 16 25.00 11.13 23.76
N ARG A 17 24.04 10.57 24.52
CA ARG A 17 23.01 9.74 23.93
C ARG A 17 21.98 10.51 23.10
N SER A 18 21.74 11.76 23.46
CA SER A 18 20.76 12.60 22.78
C SER A 18 21.34 13.17 21.49
N THR A 19 22.62 13.53 21.50
CA THR A 19 23.32 14.12 20.35
C THR A 19 23.45 13.12 19.19
N TYR A 20 23.74 11.84 19.46
CA TYR A 20 23.78 10.84 18.37
C TYR A 20 22.43 10.68 17.68
N ASN A 21 21.33 10.75 18.43
CA ASN A 21 19.99 10.57 17.87
C ASN A 21 19.66 11.72 16.92
N THR A 22 19.92 12.96 17.31
CA THR A 22 19.63 14.12 16.45
C THR A 22 20.52 14.15 15.20
N THR A 23 21.79 13.74 15.31
CA THR A 23 22.68 13.65 14.14
C THR A 23 22.24 12.56 13.17
N LEU A 24 21.84 11.39 13.66
CA LEU A 24 21.32 10.30 12.82
C LEU A 24 19.98 10.67 12.18
N ILE A 25 19.08 11.30 12.93
CA ILE A 25 17.78 11.77 12.41
C ILE A 25 18.01 12.81 11.31
N SER A 26 18.83 13.83 11.57
CA SER A 26 19.10 14.89 10.57
C SER A 26 19.79 14.36 9.32
N TYR A 27 20.71 13.40 9.44
CA TYR A 27 21.31 12.75 8.28
C TYR A 27 20.29 11.92 7.49
N THR A 28 19.47 11.11 8.19
CA THR A 28 18.44 10.28 7.56
C THR A 28 17.42 11.14 6.82
N THR A 29 16.98 12.25 7.41
CA THR A 29 16.08 13.21 6.75
C THR A 29 16.70 13.77 5.47
N LYS A 30 17.97 14.24 5.53
CA LYS A 30 18.68 14.76 4.34
C LYS A 30 18.83 13.72 3.23
N LEU A 31 19.14 12.48 3.61
CA LEU A 31 19.26 11.36 2.68
C LEU A 31 17.91 11.09 1.99
N LEU A 32 16.83 11.03 2.76
CA LEU A 32 15.49 10.82 2.24
C LEU A 32 15.02 11.96 1.33
N ASP A 33 15.26 13.22 1.72
CA ASP A 33 14.94 14.38 0.89
C ASP A 33 15.66 14.31 -0.46
N THR A 34 16.93 13.92 -0.46
CA THR A 34 17.74 13.77 -1.68
C THR A 34 17.21 12.66 -2.58
N ILE A 35 16.80 11.52 -1.98
CA ILE A 35 16.25 10.40 -2.74
C ILE A 35 14.88 10.74 -3.30
N LEU A 36 14.02 11.44 -2.55
CA LEU A 36 12.65 11.75 -2.97
C LEU A 36 12.56 12.92 -3.97
N LEU A 37 13.35 13.97 -3.82
CA LEU A 37 13.30 15.17 -4.67
C LEU A 37 13.63 14.88 -6.13
N ASN A 38 14.45 13.86 -6.39
CA ASN A 38 14.94 13.53 -7.71
C ASN A 38 14.04 12.53 -8.47
N GLN A 39 12.82 12.27 -8.00
CA GLN A 39 11.98 11.17 -8.52
C GLN A 39 10.66 11.64 -9.12
N ASP A 40 10.44 11.25 -10.37
CA ASP A 40 9.12 11.32 -10.99
C ASP A 40 8.27 10.10 -10.63
N LYS A 41 7.41 10.25 -9.62
CA LYS A 41 6.47 9.21 -9.17
C LYS A 41 5.44 8.75 -10.21
N LYS A 42 5.32 9.48 -11.33
CA LYS A 42 4.40 9.14 -12.43
C LYS A 42 4.90 7.95 -13.25
N PHE A 43 6.21 7.73 -13.29
CA PHE A 43 6.81 6.69 -14.11
C PHE A 43 7.19 5.48 -13.27
N ARG A 44 6.77 4.31 -13.75
CA ARG A 44 7.19 3.01 -13.22
C ARG A 44 8.73 2.93 -13.28
N PRO A 45 9.38 2.36 -12.25
CA PRO A 45 10.81 2.10 -12.34
C PRO A 45 11.10 1.18 -13.53
N THR A 46 11.97 1.64 -14.42
CA THR A 46 12.44 0.86 -15.57
C THR A 46 13.75 0.18 -15.19
N ASN A 47 13.87 -1.10 -15.52
CA ASN A 47 15.15 -1.80 -15.40
C ASN A 47 16.08 -1.34 -16.54
N PRO A 48 17.40 -1.16 -16.28
CA PRO A 48 18.35 -0.78 -17.34
C PRO A 48 18.44 -1.83 -18.45
N ASP A 49 18.16 -3.08 -18.11
CA ASP A 49 18.19 -4.23 -19.03
C ASP A 49 16.87 -4.37 -19.83
N SER A 50 16.02 -3.34 -19.84
CA SER A 50 14.68 -3.30 -20.48
C SER A 50 13.70 -4.40 -20.04
N SER A 51 14.08 -5.19 -19.04
CA SER A 51 13.26 -6.29 -18.51
C SER A 51 12.05 -5.75 -17.75
N PRO A 52 10.90 -6.44 -17.77
CA PRO A 52 9.74 -6.04 -16.98
C PRO A 52 10.08 -6.01 -15.48
N LEU A 53 9.48 -5.06 -14.74
CA LEU A 53 9.66 -5.01 -13.29
C LEU A 53 8.95 -6.20 -12.64
N ASN A 54 9.73 -7.02 -11.93
CA ASN A 54 9.23 -8.13 -11.15
C ASN A 54 8.63 -7.64 -9.83
N VAL A 55 7.38 -8.02 -9.56
CA VAL A 55 6.67 -7.69 -8.33
C VAL A 55 6.30 -8.98 -7.62
N GLU A 56 6.86 -9.19 -6.44
CA GLU A 56 6.53 -10.31 -5.57
C GLU A 56 5.32 -9.91 -4.71
N ILE A 57 4.30 -10.76 -4.69
CA ILE A 57 3.07 -10.54 -3.93
C ILE A 57 2.95 -11.63 -2.88
N ASP A 58 2.64 -11.22 -1.66
CA ASP A 58 2.45 -12.10 -0.52
C ASP A 58 1.11 -11.76 0.13
N ILE A 59 0.20 -12.74 0.13
CA ILE A 59 -1.16 -12.63 0.64
C ILE A 59 -1.28 -13.54 1.85
N SER A 60 -1.54 -12.95 3.01
CA SER A 60 -1.81 -13.69 4.24
C SER A 60 -3.27 -13.53 4.62
N VAL A 61 -4.05 -14.61 4.51
CA VAL A 61 -5.46 -14.63 4.92
C VAL A 61 -5.55 -14.64 6.44
N ARG A 62 -6.30 -13.68 7.00
CA ARG A 62 -6.56 -13.59 8.44
C ARG A 62 -7.85 -14.31 8.80
N SER A 63 -8.91 -14.09 8.02
CA SER A 63 -10.22 -14.67 8.25
C SER A 63 -11.01 -14.74 6.94
N MET A 64 -11.83 -15.78 6.85
CA MET A 64 -12.89 -15.88 5.85
C MET A 64 -14.16 -15.32 6.47
N GLY A 65 -14.81 -14.40 5.76
CA GLY A 65 -16.12 -13.85 6.11
C GLY A 65 -17.27 -14.76 5.64
N PRO A 66 -18.52 -14.27 5.71
CA PRO A 66 -19.66 -15.01 5.20
C PRO A 66 -19.55 -15.23 3.69
N ILE A 67 -20.12 -16.36 3.25
CA ILE A 67 -20.23 -16.75 1.85
C ILE A 67 -21.72 -16.81 1.52
N SER A 68 -22.17 -16.01 0.55
CA SER A 68 -23.53 -16.05 -0.01
C SER A 68 -23.48 -16.78 -1.36
N GLU A 69 -24.12 -17.95 -1.44
CA GLU A 69 -24.25 -18.69 -2.71
C GLU A 69 -25.25 -18.01 -3.65
N GLN A 70 -26.30 -17.39 -3.10
CA GLN A 70 -27.34 -16.71 -3.87
C GLN A 70 -26.78 -15.53 -4.68
N ASP A 71 -25.87 -14.76 -4.07
CA ASP A 71 -25.27 -13.57 -4.68
C ASP A 71 -23.87 -13.82 -5.24
N MET A 72 -23.36 -15.05 -5.12
CA MET A 72 -21.99 -15.42 -5.49
C MET A 72 -20.92 -14.52 -4.85
N GLU A 73 -21.12 -14.13 -3.59
CA GLU A 73 -20.25 -13.23 -2.84
C GLU A 73 -19.51 -13.94 -1.70
N PHE A 74 -18.22 -13.66 -1.55
CA PHE A 74 -17.46 -14.04 -0.37
C PHE A 74 -16.65 -12.85 0.15
N SER A 75 -16.64 -12.68 1.46
CA SER A 75 -15.79 -11.69 2.13
C SER A 75 -14.52 -12.34 2.67
N LEU A 76 -13.38 -11.65 2.59
CA LEU A 76 -12.10 -12.15 3.08
C LEU A 76 -11.24 -11.02 3.63
N ASP A 77 -10.73 -11.19 4.84
CA ASP A 77 -9.76 -10.27 5.44
C ASP A 77 -8.35 -10.81 5.21
N CYS A 78 -7.50 -10.06 4.50
CA CYS A 78 -6.11 -10.43 4.27
C CYS A 78 -5.14 -9.27 4.43
N TYR A 79 -3.90 -9.62 4.77
CA TYR A 79 -2.76 -8.75 4.57
C TYR A 79 -2.22 -8.94 3.17
N PHE A 80 -2.19 -7.84 2.42
CA PHE A 80 -1.64 -7.79 1.08
C PHE A 80 -0.29 -7.06 1.11
N ARG A 81 0.77 -7.78 0.77
CA ARG A 81 2.15 -7.26 0.77
C ARG A 81 2.72 -7.35 -0.65
N GLN A 82 3.49 -6.35 -1.02
CA GLN A 82 4.16 -6.26 -2.31
C GLN A 82 5.63 -5.92 -2.09
N LYS A 83 6.51 -6.56 -2.85
CA LYS A 83 7.93 -6.22 -2.92
C LYS A 83 8.31 -6.02 -4.38
N TRP A 84 9.05 -4.96 -4.65
CA TRP A 84 9.62 -4.68 -5.97
C TRP A 84 10.99 -4.03 -5.79
N LEU A 85 11.84 -4.16 -6.81
CA LEU A 85 13.16 -3.54 -6.82
C LEU A 85 13.08 -2.19 -7.54
N ASP A 86 13.39 -1.10 -6.84
CA ASP A 86 13.57 0.23 -7.44
C ASP A 86 15.01 0.69 -7.26
N ARG A 87 15.78 0.74 -8.36
CA ARG A 87 17.19 1.16 -8.33
C ARG A 87 17.34 2.66 -8.02
N ARG A 88 16.29 3.46 -8.23
CA ARG A 88 16.33 4.91 -7.99
C ARG A 88 16.26 5.25 -6.50
N LEU A 89 15.78 4.32 -5.68
CA LEU A 89 15.75 4.42 -4.22
C LEU A 89 17.03 3.86 -3.57
N ALA A 90 18.07 3.56 -4.35
CA ALA A 90 19.33 3.08 -3.82
C ALA A 90 19.98 4.15 -2.93
N PHE A 91 20.46 3.73 -1.75
CA PHE A 91 21.14 4.59 -0.81
C PHE A 91 22.33 3.86 -0.18
N THR A 92 23.29 4.63 0.32
CA THR A 92 24.41 4.07 1.09
C THR A 92 23.97 3.91 2.55
N PRO A 93 23.92 2.69 3.10
CA PRO A 93 23.50 2.49 4.48
C PRO A 93 24.52 3.10 5.45
N ILE A 94 24.01 3.75 6.49
CA ILE A 94 24.84 4.35 7.56
C ILE A 94 25.57 3.25 8.34
N ASN A 95 24.88 2.14 8.58
CA ASN A 95 25.40 0.99 9.29
C ASN A 95 25.40 -0.23 8.35
N PRO A 96 26.56 -0.79 8.00
CA PRO A 96 26.65 -1.98 7.14
C PRO A 96 25.89 -3.20 7.69
N GLU A 97 25.77 -3.31 9.01
CA GLU A 97 25.05 -4.42 9.68
C GLU A 97 23.53 -4.35 9.54
N LYS A 98 22.97 -3.17 9.21
CA LYS A 98 21.52 -2.95 9.09
C LYS A 98 21.22 -2.18 7.81
N PRO A 99 21.14 -2.86 6.65
CA PRO A 99 20.90 -2.21 5.36
C PRO A 99 19.45 -1.78 5.14
N VAL A 100 18.53 -2.10 6.06
CA VAL A 100 17.10 -1.82 5.93
C VAL A 100 16.74 -0.56 6.71
N MET A 101 16.07 0.38 6.03
CA MET A 101 15.53 1.59 6.62
C MET A 101 14.00 1.54 6.61
N PRO A 102 13.34 1.28 7.76
CA PRO A 102 11.89 1.38 7.86
C PRO A 102 11.44 2.83 7.65
N LEU A 103 10.42 3.02 6.81
CA LEU A 103 9.87 4.34 6.52
C LEU A 103 8.42 4.44 6.97
N ALA A 104 8.00 5.65 7.36
CA ALA A 104 6.62 5.92 7.70
C ALA A 104 5.73 5.91 6.45
N SER A 105 4.47 5.49 6.61
CA SER A 105 3.49 5.40 5.51
C SER A 105 3.25 6.72 4.78
N LYS A 106 3.55 7.87 5.40
CA LYS A 106 3.44 9.19 4.76
C LYS A 106 4.31 9.31 3.50
N MET A 107 5.45 8.61 3.48
CA MET A 107 6.41 8.61 2.36
C MET A 107 5.88 7.89 1.11
N LEU A 108 4.83 7.06 1.25
CA LEU A 108 4.21 6.33 0.13
C LEU A 108 3.48 7.24 -0.89
N LYS A 109 3.38 8.54 -0.61
CA LYS A 109 2.81 9.55 -1.52
C LYS A 109 3.82 10.07 -2.54
N ASP A 110 5.10 9.95 -2.22
CA ASP A 110 6.19 10.54 -2.99
C ASP A 110 6.95 9.51 -3.82
N ILE A 111 6.81 8.23 -3.48
CA ILE A 111 7.32 7.12 -4.29
C ILE A 111 6.24 6.54 -5.21
N TRP A 112 6.68 5.92 -6.29
CA TRP A 112 5.80 5.10 -7.12
C TRP A 112 5.34 3.86 -6.35
N CYS A 113 4.04 3.52 -6.44
CA CYS A 113 3.50 2.27 -5.91
C CYS A 113 2.82 1.47 -7.03
N VAL A 114 2.96 0.14 -6.95
CA VAL A 114 2.27 -0.79 -7.85
C VAL A 114 0.76 -0.68 -7.62
N GLY A 115 0.00 -0.55 -8.71
CA GLY A 115 -1.46 -0.69 -8.63
C GLY A 115 -2.18 0.42 -7.87
N LYS A 116 -1.67 1.67 -7.88
CA LYS A 116 -2.49 2.83 -7.48
C LYS A 116 -3.80 2.77 -8.27
N LYS A 117 -4.90 2.43 -7.61
CA LYS A 117 -6.24 2.54 -8.19
C LYS A 117 -6.38 4.02 -8.53
N LYS A 118 -6.47 4.35 -9.83
CA LYS A 118 -6.83 5.71 -10.25
C LYS A 118 -8.15 5.98 -9.55
N ASP A 119 -8.19 6.99 -8.68
CA ASP A 119 -9.42 7.38 -8.00
C ASP A 119 -10.48 7.54 -9.09
N ALA A 120 -11.43 6.60 -9.12
CA ALA A 120 -12.54 6.69 -10.05
C ALA A 120 -13.34 7.92 -9.62
N PRO A 121 -13.66 8.86 -10.53
CA PRO A 121 -14.56 9.95 -10.17
C PRO A 121 -15.83 9.31 -9.63
N ALA A 122 -16.21 9.69 -8.41
CA ALA A 122 -17.47 9.31 -7.81
C ALA A 122 -18.55 9.55 -8.87
N ALA A 123 -19.18 8.46 -9.35
CA ALA A 123 -20.29 8.55 -10.27
C ALA A 123 -21.36 9.39 -9.57
N ALA A 124 -21.53 10.62 -10.08
CA ALA A 124 -22.62 11.49 -9.70
C ALA A 124 -23.94 10.73 -9.91
N GLY A 125 -24.84 10.92 -8.95
CA GLY A 125 -26.05 10.13 -8.75
C GLY A 125 -26.91 9.92 -10.00
N GLY A 126 -27.63 8.81 -9.97
CA GLY A 126 -28.58 8.42 -10.99
C GLY A 126 -29.65 9.47 -11.22
N ALA A 127 -29.87 9.78 -12.51
CA ALA A 127 -31.16 10.23 -12.98
C ALA A 127 -31.90 8.97 -13.45
N ALA A 128 -32.88 8.54 -12.64
CA ALA A 128 -33.88 7.58 -13.06
C ALA A 128 -34.69 8.19 -14.22
N GLY A 129 -34.46 7.69 -15.43
CA GLY A 129 -35.31 7.96 -16.57
C GLY A 129 -36.54 7.06 -16.50
N GLU A 130 -37.65 7.60 -16.01
CA GLU A 130 -38.97 7.02 -16.21
C GLU A 130 -39.34 7.18 -17.69
N LYS A 131 -39.16 6.11 -18.48
CA LYS A 131 -39.76 6.02 -19.82
C LYS A 131 -41.05 5.22 -19.72
N LYS A 132 -42.14 5.97 -19.84
CA LYS A 132 -43.50 5.51 -20.05
C LYS A 132 -43.70 5.42 -21.56
N ASP A 133 -43.58 4.22 -22.13
CA ASP A 133 -43.95 3.96 -23.52
C ASP A 133 -45.07 2.91 -23.57
N ALA A 134 -46.18 3.35 -24.15
CA ALA A 134 -47.40 2.61 -24.38
C ALA A 134 -47.33 1.80 -25.68
N ALA A 135 -48.08 0.70 -25.69
CA ALA A 135 -48.82 0.11 -26.82
C ALA A 135 -48.08 -0.24 -28.13
N ALA A 136 -48.06 -1.54 -28.48
CA ALA A 136 -48.73 -2.07 -29.68
C ALA A 136 -48.77 -3.62 -29.71
N PRO A 137 -49.65 -4.25 -30.54
CA PRO A 137 -50.14 -5.63 -30.40
C PRO A 137 -49.63 -6.61 -31.48
N ALA A 138 -49.81 -7.92 -31.27
CA ALA A 138 -50.33 -8.90 -32.26
C ALA A 138 -50.20 -10.35 -31.73
N ALA A 139 -51.30 -11.10 -31.86
CA ALA A 139 -51.51 -12.53 -31.60
C ALA A 139 -50.88 -13.42 -32.72
N PRO A 140 -51.15 -14.75 -32.87
CA PRO A 140 -52.07 -15.63 -32.14
C PRO A 140 -51.59 -17.10 -31.91
N ALA A 141 -52.51 -17.88 -31.31
CA ALA A 141 -52.82 -19.30 -31.54
C ALA A 141 -52.59 -20.21 -30.34
N GLU A 142 -53.68 -20.60 -29.67
CA GLU A 142 -53.98 -22.01 -29.47
C GLU A 142 -55.50 -22.18 -29.27
N GLY A 143 -56.08 -23.08 -30.06
CA GLY A 143 -57.49 -23.41 -30.03
C GLY A 143 -57.74 -24.49 -28.99
N GLU A 144 -58.64 -24.23 -28.06
CA GLU A 144 -59.21 -25.25 -27.19
C GLU A 144 -60.64 -25.54 -27.66
N LYS A 145 -60.82 -26.70 -28.30
CA LYS A 145 -62.13 -27.29 -28.55
C LYS A 145 -62.70 -27.76 -27.20
N LYS A 146 -63.87 -27.27 -26.83
CA LYS A 146 -64.83 -28.02 -26.01
C LYS A 146 -66.02 -28.38 -26.88
N GLU A 147 -66.23 -29.67 -27.05
CA GLU A 147 -67.46 -30.27 -27.52
C GLU A 147 -67.94 -31.18 -26.39
N GLU A 148 -69.19 -30.94 -25.98
CA GLU A 148 -70.11 -31.71 -25.11
C GLU A 148 -69.68 -32.14 -23.69
#